data_AF-A0A2S1SXX2-F1
#
_entry.id   AF-A0A2S1SXX2-F1
#
_cell.length_a   1.000
_cell.length_b   1.000
_cell.length_c   1.000
_cell.angle_alpha   90.00
_cell.angle_beta   90.00
_cell.angle_gamma   90.00
#
_symmetry.space_group_name_H-M   'P 1'
#
loop_
_entity.id
_entity.type
_entity.pdbx_description
1 polymer ?
#
loop_
_entity_poly.entity_id
_entity_poly.type
_entity_poly.pdbx_seq_one_letter_code
_entity_poly.pdbx_strand_id
1 'polypeptide(L)'
;MDTDWALTDTPSPDTPRWFKGCAIAVLVLLGLTGLGAWGLAEFEKGLDGYGQLDQSGPAGSVADPLGPGATARYEDGLKVTVSRPRPEPDGTYGLTVTYDNGTDETIHPIGESPDAGVSAYSSAPLVVRAGWALDDYSSETTLNWLNSREAAAGLVSPLSPDRKRTVPVRIRPNGEGITVTVEVTPPTASFRETAYFQLTLD
;
A
#
# COMPACT_ATOMS: atom_id res chain seq x y z
N MET A 1 -45.02 78.78 -20.92
CA MET A 1 -43.79 78.10 -21.35
C MET A 1 -42.78 78.37 -20.25
N ASP A 2 -42.45 77.35 -19.45
CA ASP A 2 -41.16 76.67 -19.54
C ASP A 2 -41.27 75.36 -18.75
N THR A 3 -40.68 74.32 -19.34
CA THR A 3 -40.95 72.91 -19.06
C THR A 3 -39.76 72.34 -18.30
N ASP A 4 -39.91 72.03 -17.01
CA ASP A 4 -38.87 71.30 -16.28
C ASP A 4 -39.21 69.81 -16.21
N TRP A 5 -38.28 69.04 -16.76
CA TRP A 5 -38.33 67.60 -16.92
C TRP A 5 -38.13 66.88 -15.59
N ALA A 6 -39.06 65.99 -15.25
CA ALA A 6 -38.91 65.05 -14.15
C ALA A 6 -37.82 64.01 -14.49
N LEU A 7 -36.69 64.06 -13.79
CA LEU A 7 -35.74 62.95 -13.73
C LEU A 7 -36.37 61.82 -12.92
N THR A 8 -36.69 60.72 -13.59
CA THR A 8 -37.19 59.50 -12.96
C THR A 8 -35.99 58.72 -12.42
N ASP A 9 -35.70 58.86 -11.13
CA ASP A 9 -34.75 57.99 -10.45
C ASP A 9 -35.35 56.59 -10.35
N THR A 10 -34.74 55.62 -11.02
CA THR A 10 -35.17 54.22 -10.96
C THR A 10 -34.51 53.59 -9.73
N PRO A 11 -35.25 53.10 -8.72
CA PRO A 11 -34.63 52.42 -7.60
C PRO A 11 -33.99 51.13 -8.08
N SER A 12 -32.68 51.01 -7.83
CA SER A 12 -31.93 49.77 -8.03
C SER A 12 -32.55 48.67 -7.15
N PRO A 13 -32.78 47.45 -7.64
CA PRO A 13 -33.40 46.42 -6.82
C PRO A 13 -32.44 46.02 -5.69
N ASP A 14 -32.78 46.44 -4.47
CA ASP A 14 -32.13 45.99 -3.25
C ASP A 14 -32.21 44.47 -3.18
N THR A 15 -31.08 43.80 -3.38
CA THR A 15 -31.01 42.34 -3.22
C THR A 15 -31.22 42.02 -1.73
N PRO A 16 -32.28 41.28 -1.35
CA PRO A 16 -32.64 41.14 0.06
C PRO A 16 -31.54 40.42 0.85
N ARG A 17 -31.02 41.09 1.90
CA ARG A 17 -29.94 40.60 2.80
C ARG A 17 -30.22 39.22 3.40
N TRP A 18 -31.49 38.82 3.49
CA TRP A 18 -31.97 37.50 3.90
C TRP A 18 -31.42 36.35 3.05
N PHE A 19 -31.32 36.53 1.73
CA PHE A 19 -30.78 35.49 0.84
C PHE A 19 -29.30 35.21 1.10
N LYS A 20 -28.53 36.24 1.45
CA LYS A 20 -27.11 36.08 1.80
C LYS A 20 -26.95 35.31 3.12
N GLY A 21 -27.80 35.57 4.12
CA GLY A 21 -27.80 34.83 5.38
C GLY A 21 -28.15 33.35 5.19
N CYS A 22 -29.18 33.06 4.39
CA CYS A 22 -29.58 31.68 4.10
C CYS A 22 -28.51 30.92 3.30
N ALA A 23 -27.84 31.58 2.34
CA ALA A 23 -26.73 31.00 1.59
C ALA A 23 -25.52 30.66 2.49
N ILE A 24 -25.17 31.55 3.44
CA ILE A 24 -24.09 31.30 4.39
C ILE A 24 -24.44 30.11 5.30
N ALA A 25 -25.68 30.04 5.80
CA ALA A 25 -26.12 28.92 6.63
C ALA A 25 -26.03 27.57 5.90
N VAL A 26 -26.41 27.52 4.62
CA VAL A 26 -26.29 26.30 3.80
C VAL A 26 -24.82 25.91 3.59
N LEU A 27 -23.93 26.87 3.33
CA LEU A 27 -22.50 26.60 3.16
C LEU A 27 -21.85 26.09 4.45
N VAL A 28 -22.20 26.67 5.60
CA VAL A 28 -21.71 26.21 6.91
C VAL A 28 -22.21 24.79 7.19
N LEU A 29 -23.49 24.51 6.92
CA LEU A 29 -24.06 23.19 7.15
C LEU A 29 -23.40 22.14 6.24
N LEU A 30 -23.20 22.45 4.95
CA LEU A 30 -22.46 21.59 4.02
C LEU A 30 -21.01 21.35 4.47
N GLY A 31 -20.32 22.40 4.92
CA GLY A 31 -18.97 22.30 5.46
C GLY A 31 -18.90 21.40 6.69
N LEU A 32 -19.82 21.57 7.64
CA LEU A 32 -19.91 20.74 8.85
C LEU A 32 -20.29 19.29 8.54
N THR A 33 -21.17 19.06 7.57
CA THR A 33 -21.55 17.70 7.15
C THR A 33 -20.38 17.00 6.46
N GLY A 34 -19.63 17.73 5.63
CA GLY A 34 -18.40 17.22 5.00
C GLY A 34 -17.31 16.89 6.02
N LEU A 35 -17.08 17.77 7.00
CA LEU A 35 -16.15 17.53 8.10
C LEU A 35 -16.59 16.39 9.01
N GLY A 36 -17.89 16.26 9.28
CA GLY A 36 -18.46 15.15 10.04
C GLY A 36 -18.31 13.81 9.33
N ALA A 37 -18.58 13.77 8.02
CA ALA A 37 -18.37 12.58 7.19
C ALA A 37 -16.88 12.19 7.11
N TRP A 38 -15.99 13.17 6.97
CA TRP A 38 -14.54 12.93 6.98
C TRP A 38 -14.05 12.41 8.33
N GLY A 39 -14.52 13.01 9.43
CA GLY A 39 -14.17 12.57 10.79
C GLY A 39 -14.71 11.18 11.12
N LEU A 40 -15.91 10.83 10.67
CA LEU A 40 -16.47 9.47 10.82
C LEU A 40 -15.70 8.45 10.00
N ALA A 41 -15.33 8.77 8.74
CA ALA A 41 -14.50 7.89 7.92
C ALA A 41 -13.11 7.66 8.53
N GLU A 42 -12.53 8.67 9.19
CA GLU A 42 -11.25 8.51 9.91
C GLU A 42 -11.40 7.74 11.22
N PHE A 43 -12.54 7.88 11.90
CA PHE A 43 -12.85 7.13 13.11
C PHE A 43 -13.17 5.66 12.83
N GLU A 44 -13.83 5.35 11.72
CA GLU A 44 -14.05 3.98 11.24
C GLU A 44 -12.72 3.30 10.88
N LYS A 45 -11.78 4.02 10.23
CA LYS A 45 -10.41 3.53 10.04
C LYS A 45 -9.70 3.24 11.36
N GLY A 46 -9.90 4.08 12.38
CA GLY A 46 -9.34 3.86 13.72
C GLY A 46 -9.97 2.70 14.51
N LEU A 47 -11.15 2.21 14.11
CA LEU A 47 -11.90 1.13 14.76
C LEU A 47 -11.59 -0.26 14.20
N ASP A 48 -11.19 -0.35 12.93
CA ASP A 48 -10.87 -1.61 12.25
C ASP A 48 -9.46 -2.16 12.61
N GLY A 49 -8.70 -1.41 13.40
CA GLY A 49 -7.48 -1.90 14.06
C GLY A 49 -6.22 -1.46 13.33
N TYR A 50 -5.31 -0.86 14.11
CA TYR A 50 -4.06 -0.19 13.70
C TYR A 50 -3.05 -1.02 12.88
N GLY A 51 -3.41 -2.20 12.41
CA GLY A 51 -2.55 -3.17 11.73
C GLY A 51 -2.96 -3.56 10.32
N GLN A 52 -4.12 -3.09 9.86
CA GLN A 52 -4.77 -3.63 8.67
C GLN A 52 -4.26 -2.97 7.39
N LEU A 53 -4.18 -3.76 6.31
CA LEU A 53 -3.77 -3.28 5.00
C LEU A 53 -4.87 -2.39 4.39
N ASP A 54 -4.57 -1.12 4.07
CA ASP A 54 -5.49 -0.20 3.41
C ASP A 54 -5.62 -0.57 1.92
N GLN A 55 -6.54 -1.49 1.60
CA GLN A 55 -6.70 -2.01 0.25
C GLN A 55 -8.17 -2.20 -0.15
N SER A 56 -8.53 -1.64 -1.31
CA SER A 56 -9.66 -2.10 -2.11
C SER A 56 -9.23 -3.32 -2.92
N GLY A 57 -9.52 -4.54 -2.45
CA GLY A 57 -9.09 -5.79 -3.09
C GLY A 57 -8.82 -6.90 -2.05
N PRO A 58 -8.05 -7.95 -2.43
CA PRO A 58 -7.61 -8.98 -1.49
C PRO A 58 -6.95 -8.38 -0.26
N ALA A 59 -7.20 -8.96 0.91
CA ALA A 59 -6.72 -8.42 2.19
C ALA A 59 -5.20 -8.53 2.37
N GLY A 60 -4.51 -9.34 1.56
CA GLY A 60 -3.08 -9.62 1.70
C GLY A 60 -2.70 -10.48 2.90
N SER A 61 -3.71 -11.12 3.50
CA SER A 61 -3.53 -12.12 4.55
C SER A 61 -3.13 -13.47 3.95
N VAL A 62 -2.74 -14.41 4.81
CA VAL A 62 -2.42 -15.78 4.39
C VAL A 62 -3.61 -16.48 3.70
N ALA A 63 -4.85 -16.18 4.09
CA ALA A 63 -6.06 -16.79 3.54
C ALA A 63 -6.58 -16.08 2.28
N ASP A 64 -6.16 -14.84 2.05
CA ASP A 64 -6.54 -14.01 0.91
C ASP A 64 -5.34 -13.18 0.43
N PRO A 65 -4.34 -13.82 -0.20
CA PRO A 65 -3.07 -13.19 -0.54
C PRO A 65 -3.22 -12.22 -1.72
N LEU A 66 -2.28 -11.28 -1.80
CA LEU A 66 -2.20 -10.30 -2.88
C LEU A 66 -1.73 -10.93 -4.19
N GLY A 67 -2.30 -10.45 -5.29
CA GLY A 67 -1.92 -10.88 -6.64
C GLY A 67 -0.60 -10.27 -7.16
N PRO A 68 -0.14 -10.71 -8.34
CA PRO A 68 1.11 -10.27 -8.93
C PRO A 68 1.04 -8.79 -9.36
N GLY A 69 2.00 -7.98 -8.91
CA GLY A 69 2.05 -6.53 -9.15
C GLY A 69 1.30 -5.69 -8.12
N ALA A 70 0.71 -6.31 -7.09
CA ALA A 70 -0.01 -5.61 -6.04
C ALA A 70 0.92 -4.94 -5.02
N THR A 71 0.34 -4.05 -4.22
CA THR A 71 1.04 -3.27 -3.20
C THR A 71 0.33 -3.41 -1.87
N ALA A 72 0.96 -4.05 -0.89
CA ALA A 72 0.58 -3.97 0.52
C ALA A 72 0.74 -2.52 1.02
N ARG A 73 -0.27 -1.98 1.69
CA ARG A 73 -0.28 -0.60 2.20
C ARG A 73 -0.63 -0.63 3.67
N TYR A 74 0.28 -0.17 4.52
CA TYR A 74 0.07 -0.08 5.96
C TYR A 74 -0.42 1.32 6.32
N GLU A 75 -1.16 1.42 7.42
CA GLU A 75 -1.78 2.69 7.86
C GLU A 75 -0.77 3.80 8.11
N ASP A 76 0.41 3.46 8.61
CA ASP A 76 1.49 4.42 8.87
C ASP A 76 2.24 4.88 7.62
N GLY A 77 1.76 4.50 6.43
CA GLY A 77 2.29 4.96 5.16
C GLY A 77 3.36 4.06 4.55
N LEU A 78 3.82 3.01 5.24
CA LEU A 78 4.67 2.00 4.61
C LEU A 78 3.91 1.31 3.47
N LYS A 79 4.58 1.13 2.33
CA LYS A 79 4.04 0.34 1.22
C LYS A 79 5.07 -0.65 0.72
N VAL A 80 4.62 -1.87 0.44
CA VAL A 80 5.47 -2.91 -0.15
C VAL A 80 4.83 -3.45 -1.41
N THR A 81 5.55 -3.39 -2.53
CA THR A 81 5.07 -3.85 -3.84
C THR A 81 5.91 -5.02 -4.31
N VAL A 82 5.23 -6.07 -4.79
CA VAL A 82 5.87 -7.22 -5.44
C VAL A 82 5.47 -7.21 -6.90
N SER A 83 6.43 -7.11 -7.82
CA SER A 83 6.14 -7.06 -9.24
C SER A 83 5.60 -8.39 -9.76
N ARG A 84 5.01 -8.37 -10.95
CA ARG A 84 4.74 -9.61 -11.69
C ARG A 84 6.05 -10.34 -11.97
N PRO A 85 6.09 -11.69 -11.83
CA PRO A 85 7.24 -12.47 -12.27
C PRO A 85 7.39 -12.36 -13.79
N ARG A 86 8.63 -12.36 -14.26
CA ARG A 86 8.97 -12.33 -15.68
C ARG A 86 9.87 -13.51 -16.02
N PRO A 87 9.52 -14.35 -17.00
CA PRO A 87 10.39 -15.44 -17.42
C PRO A 87 11.66 -14.89 -18.08
N GLU A 88 12.78 -15.57 -17.83
CA GLU A 88 14.08 -15.31 -18.43
C GLU A 88 14.49 -16.48 -19.36
N PRO A 89 15.37 -16.25 -20.35
CA PRO A 89 15.77 -17.29 -21.32
C PRO A 89 16.46 -18.52 -20.72
N ASP A 90 16.97 -18.41 -19.49
CA ASP A 90 17.69 -19.48 -18.79
C ASP A 90 16.78 -20.32 -17.86
N GLY A 91 15.45 -20.21 -18.04
CA GLY A 91 14.46 -20.90 -17.23
C GLY A 91 14.34 -20.35 -15.80
N THR A 92 14.83 -19.14 -15.55
CA THR A 92 14.61 -18.43 -14.29
C THR A 92 13.49 -17.41 -14.42
N TYR A 93 13.00 -16.91 -13.29
CA TYR A 93 12.05 -15.81 -13.25
C TYR A 93 12.64 -14.66 -12.45
N GLY A 94 12.47 -13.45 -12.98
CA GLY A 94 12.80 -12.20 -12.30
C GLY A 94 11.55 -11.52 -11.75
N LEU A 95 11.60 -11.09 -10.51
CA LEU A 95 10.63 -10.19 -9.89
C LEU A 95 11.35 -9.13 -9.05
N THR A 96 10.64 -8.10 -8.61
CA THR A 96 11.19 -7.08 -7.72
C THR A 96 10.34 -6.91 -6.49
N VAL A 97 10.99 -6.66 -5.35
CA VAL A 97 10.34 -6.24 -4.11
C VAL A 97 10.72 -4.79 -3.85
N THR A 98 9.72 -3.92 -3.75
CA THR A 98 9.89 -2.48 -3.53
C THR A 98 9.31 -2.08 -2.19
N TYR A 99 10.15 -1.56 -1.30
CA TYR A 99 9.75 -0.87 -0.09
C TYR A 99 9.67 0.62 -0.37
N ASP A 100 8.55 1.24 -0.02
CA ASP A 100 8.30 2.67 -0.11
C ASP A 100 7.97 3.16 1.29
N ASN A 101 8.95 3.83 1.93
CA ASN A 101 8.84 4.25 3.30
C ASN A 101 8.09 5.60 3.38
N GLY A 102 6.76 5.55 3.41
CA GLY A 102 5.92 6.73 3.66
C GLY A 102 5.70 7.04 5.14
N THR A 103 6.42 6.38 6.05
CA THR A 103 6.34 6.63 7.49
C THR A 103 7.19 7.85 7.87
N ASP A 104 7.04 8.35 9.09
CA ASP A 104 7.86 9.40 9.67
C ASP A 104 9.17 8.90 10.30
N GLU A 105 9.39 7.59 10.31
CA GLU A 105 10.54 6.94 10.93
C GLU A 105 11.48 6.28 9.90
N THR A 106 12.74 6.07 10.30
CA THR A 106 13.65 5.22 9.52
C THR A 106 13.34 3.75 9.79
N ILE A 107 13.13 2.98 8.72
CA ILE A 107 12.85 1.54 8.84
C ILE A 107 14.07 0.68 8.45
N HIS A 108 14.12 -0.54 8.97
CA HIS A 108 15.09 -1.56 8.59
C HIS A 108 14.36 -2.72 7.89
N PRO A 109 14.19 -2.68 6.55
CA PRO A 109 13.28 -3.58 5.82
C PRO A 109 13.43 -5.07 6.17
N ILE A 110 14.66 -5.51 6.46
CA ILE A 110 14.97 -6.89 6.82
C ILE A 110 15.73 -7.03 8.15
N GLY A 111 15.67 -6.01 9.01
CA GLY A 111 16.47 -5.93 10.23
C GLY A 111 17.95 -5.61 9.97
N GLU A 112 18.81 -5.92 10.93
CA GLU A 112 20.24 -5.52 10.93
C GLU A 112 21.18 -6.54 10.26
N SER A 113 20.72 -7.77 10.01
CA SER A 113 21.54 -8.84 9.48
C SER A 113 21.01 -9.36 8.14
N PRO A 114 21.82 -9.38 7.07
CA PRO A 114 21.43 -9.98 5.80
C PRO A 114 21.05 -11.46 5.93
N ASP A 115 21.76 -12.21 6.78
CA ASP A 115 21.60 -13.67 6.92
C ASP A 115 20.28 -14.06 7.62
N ALA A 116 19.74 -13.18 8.45
CA ALA A 116 18.45 -13.37 9.11
C ALA A 116 17.29 -12.68 8.38
N GLY A 117 17.62 -11.85 7.38
CA GLY A 117 16.69 -10.92 6.75
C GLY A 117 15.88 -11.53 5.60
N VAL A 118 16.40 -12.58 4.97
CA VAL A 118 15.74 -13.27 3.86
C VAL A 118 15.75 -14.77 4.03
N SER A 119 14.73 -15.46 3.52
CA SER A 119 14.68 -16.93 3.53
C SER A 119 13.89 -17.48 2.34
N ALA A 120 14.15 -18.74 1.99
CA ALA A 120 13.31 -19.52 1.08
C ALA A 120 12.48 -20.58 1.82
N TYR A 121 12.65 -20.71 3.15
CA TYR A 121 12.14 -21.86 3.91
C TYR A 121 11.66 -21.55 5.33
N SER A 122 11.84 -20.34 5.85
CA SER A 122 11.62 -20.08 7.27
C SER A 122 11.30 -18.62 7.55
N SER A 123 10.87 -18.38 8.79
CA SER A 123 10.60 -17.06 9.35
C SER A 123 11.80 -16.11 9.14
N ALA A 124 11.67 -15.23 8.16
CA ALA A 124 12.53 -14.08 7.93
C ALA A 124 11.64 -12.89 7.50
N PRO A 125 12.12 -11.65 7.64
CA PRO A 125 11.39 -10.48 7.17
C PRO A 125 10.92 -10.55 5.70
N LEU A 126 11.72 -11.15 4.82
CA LEU A 126 11.34 -11.41 3.44
C LEU A 126 11.52 -12.89 3.10
N VAL A 127 10.41 -13.58 2.84
CA VAL A 127 10.42 -15.00 2.43
C VAL A 127 9.98 -15.13 0.98
N VAL A 128 10.68 -15.92 0.17
CA VAL A 128 10.26 -16.26 -1.20
C VAL A 128 10.32 -17.78 -1.34
N ARG A 129 9.15 -18.42 -1.40
CA ARG A 129 9.03 -19.89 -1.37
C ARG A 129 8.06 -20.43 -2.41
N ALA A 130 8.22 -21.72 -2.73
CA ALA A 130 7.22 -22.46 -3.50
C ALA A 130 5.95 -22.70 -2.68
N GLY A 131 4.83 -22.87 -3.38
CA GLY A 131 3.53 -23.26 -2.81
C GLY A 131 2.63 -22.07 -2.50
N TRP A 132 1.45 -22.41 -1.99
CA TRP A 132 0.41 -21.48 -1.58
C TRP A 132 0.71 -20.88 -0.21
N ALA A 133 0.14 -19.71 0.07
CA ALA A 133 0.33 -19.03 1.35
C ALA A 133 -0.08 -19.91 2.54
N LEU A 134 -1.18 -20.67 2.41
CA LEU A 134 -1.69 -21.61 3.42
C LEU A 134 -0.99 -22.97 3.47
N ASP A 135 -0.06 -23.25 2.55
CA ASP A 135 0.59 -24.57 2.53
C ASP A 135 1.55 -24.73 3.70
N ASP A 136 1.33 -25.78 4.50
CA ASP A 136 2.33 -26.32 5.42
C ASP A 136 3.41 -27.04 4.61
N TYR A 137 4.37 -26.29 4.04
CA TYR A 137 5.56 -26.78 3.33
C TYR A 137 5.36 -28.11 2.55
N SER A 138 4.71 -28.06 1.38
CA SER A 138 4.62 -29.24 0.51
C SER A 138 6.00 -29.58 -0.09
N SER A 139 6.47 -30.80 0.15
CA SER A 139 7.82 -31.26 -0.25
C SER A 139 8.00 -31.56 -1.74
N GLU A 140 6.95 -31.50 -2.54
CA GLU A 140 7.00 -31.92 -3.95
C GLU A 140 7.48 -30.81 -4.90
N THR A 141 7.31 -29.55 -4.51
CA THR A 141 7.66 -28.38 -5.32
C THR A 141 8.77 -27.58 -4.63
N THR A 142 9.89 -27.35 -5.33
CA THR A 142 11.02 -26.60 -4.78
C THR A 142 11.33 -25.37 -5.61
N LEU A 143 11.76 -24.31 -4.93
CA LEU A 143 12.14 -23.04 -5.53
C LEU A 143 13.55 -22.70 -5.06
N ASN A 144 14.46 -22.41 -6.00
CA ASN A 144 15.78 -21.92 -5.67
C ASN A 144 15.85 -20.40 -5.85
N TRP A 145 16.04 -19.65 -4.76
CA TRP A 145 16.28 -18.21 -4.82
C TRP A 145 17.77 -17.93 -5.05
N LEU A 146 18.11 -17.64 -6.30
CA LEU A 146 19.48 -17.59 -6.82
C LEU A 146 20.29 -16.40 -6.30
N ASN A 147 19.64 -15.28 -6.00
CA ASN A 147 20.29 -14.03 -5.59
C ASN A 147 19.87 -13.55 -4.19
N SER A 148 19.48 -14.46 -3.31
CA SER A 148 19.00 -14.15 -1.94
C SER A 148 19.98 -13.27 -1.16
N ARG A 149 21.28 -13.59 -1.18
CA ARG A 149 22.31 -12.78 -0.50
C ARG A 149 22.44 -11.36 -1.04
N GLU A 150 22.34 -11.19 -2.36
CA GLU A 150 22.42 -9.87 -3.00
C GLU A 150 21.18 -9.02 -2.67
N ALA A 151 20.00 -9.63 -2.70
CA ALA A 151 18.76 -9.00 -2.27
C ALA A 151 18.83 -8.58 -0.80
N ALA A 152 19.31 -9.46 0.08
CA ALA A 152 19.50 -9.16 1.49
C ALA A 152 20.49 -7.99 1.71
N ALA A 153 21.65 -8.03 1.04
CA ALA A 153 22.62 -6.95 1.11
C ALA A 153 22.05 -5.60 0.63
N GLY A 154 21.15 -5.61 -0.35
CA GLY A 154 20.43 -4.42 -0.78
C GLY A 154 19.44 -3.88 0.27
N LEU A 155 18.83 -4.76 1.08
CA LEU A 155 17.80 -4.38 2.05
C LEU A 155 18.34 -4.08 3.46
N VAL A 156 19.56 -4.47 3.80
CA VAL A 156 20.11 -4.32 5.16
C VAL A 156 20.28 -2.86 5.61
N SER A 157 20.58 -1.96 4.67
CA SER A 157 20.78 -0.55 5.01
C SER A 157 19.46 0.07 5.49
N PRO A 158 19.48 0.96 6.50
CA PRO A 158 18.26 1.67 6.91
C PRO A 158 17.64 2.43 5.73
N LEU A 159 16.31 2.57 5.74
CA LEU A 159 15.55 3.32 4.75
C LEU A 159 14.87 4.51 5.43
N SER A 160 15.40 5.71 5.20
CA SER A 160 14.86 6.96 5.76
C SER A 160 13.43 7.25 5.28
N PRO A 161 12.68 8.12 5.98
CA PRO A 161 11.38 8.62 5.53
C PRO A 161 11.37 9.13 4.09
N ASP A 162 10.25 8.93 3.40
CA ASP A 162 9.98 9.30 2.00
C ASP A 162 10.94 8.68 0.97
N ARG A 163 11.66 7.63 1.35
CA ARG A 163 12.60 6.92 0.45
C ARG A 163 12.04 5.59 0.00
N LYS A 164 12.38 5.24 -1.24
CA LYS A 164 12.08 3.94 -1.82
C LYS A 164 13.35 3.12 -2.00
N ARG A 165 13.20 1.80 -1.87
CA ARG A 165 14.22 0.85 -2.26
C ARG A 165 13.60 -0.35 -2.95
N THR A 166 14.18 -0.72 -4.09
CA THR A 166 13.79 -1.88 -4.87
C THR A 166 14.96 -2.85 -4.94
N VAL A 167 14.69 -4.13 -4.69
CA VAL A 167 15.66 -5.21 -4.91
C VAL A 167 15.15 -6.21 -5.93
N PRO A 168 16.02 -6.73 -6.81
CA PRO A 168 15.67 -7.82 -7.70
C PRO A 168 15.65 -9.14 -6.94
N VAL A 169 14.74 -10.02 -7.32
CA VAL A 169 14.61 -11.39 -6.85
C VAL A 169 14.62 -12.29 -8.08
N ARG A 170 15.57 -13.22 -8.12
CA ARG A 170 15.75 -14.18 -9.20
C ARG A 170 15.55 -15.57 -8.66
N ILE A 171 14.57 -16.28 -9.21
CA ILE A 171 14.16 -17.60 -8.73
C ILE A 171 14.21 -18.62 -9.86
N ARG A 172 14.54 -19.86 -9.53
CA ARG A 172 14.46 -21.00 -10.44
C ARG A 172 13.49 -22.05 -9.87
N PRO A 173 12.33 -22.26 -10.51
CA PRO A 173 11.43 -23.35 -10.13
C PRO A 173 11.97 -24.71 -10.61
N ASN A 174 11.55 -25.80 -9.98
CA ASN A 174 11.89 -27.17 -10.39
C ASN A 174 10.87 -27.81 -11.37
N GLY A 175 9.89 -27.04 -11.86
CA GLY A 175 8.82 -27.46 -12.76
C GLY A 175 8.09 -26.25 -13.36
N GLU A 176 7.19 -26.51 -14.32
CA GLU A 176 6.35 -25.48 -14.95
C GLU A 176 5.06 -25.24 -14.14
N GLY A 177 4.46 -24.05 -14.25
CA GLY A 177 3.17 -23.74 -13.62
C GLY A 177 3.21 -23.65 -12.09
N ILE A 178 4.38 -23.44 -11.50
CA ILE A 178 4.56 -23.42 -10.05
C ILE A 178 4.00 -22.14 -9.45
N THR A 179 3.27 -22.30 -8.35
CA THR A 179 2.85 -21.19 -7.49
C THR A 179 3.97 -20.82 -6.53
N VAL A 180 4.22 -19.52 -6.39
CA VAL A 180 5.21 -18.94 -5.49
C VAL A 180 4.52 -17.97 -4.54
N THR A 181 4.89 -18.05 -3.28
CA THR A 181 4.47 -17.09 -2.26
C THR A 181 5.65 -16.21 -1.84
N VAL A 182 5.44 -14.91 -1.86
CA VAL A 182 6.33 -13.92 -1.25
C VAL A 182 5.68 -13.44 0.05
N GLU A 183 6.35 -13.63 1.18
CA GLU A 183 5.90 -13.17 2.48
C GLU A 183 6.75 -12.00 2.92
N VAL A 184 6.10 -10.92 3.33
CA VAL A 184 6.78 -9.72 3.82
C VAL A 184 6.30 -9.44 5.22
N THR A 185 7.14 -9.79 6.20
CA THR A 185 6.94 -9.36 7.58
C THR A 185 7.48 -7.95 7.71
N PRO A 186 6.63 -6.95 7.96
CA PRO A 186 7.04 -5.56 8.00
C PRO A 186 7.98 -5.28 9.18
N PRO A 187 8.92 -4.32 9.04
CA PRO A 187 9.81 -3.92 10.13
C PRO A 187 9.03 -3.33 11.30
N THR A 188 9.57 -3.56 12.51
CA THR A 188 8.96 -3.35 13.83
C THR A 188 8.07 -2.11 13.93
N ALA A 189 6.77 -2.38 13.83
CA ALA A 189 5.73 -1.71 14.56
C ALA A 189 4.75 -2.82 14.96
N SER A 190 4.47 -2.97 16.25
CA SER A 190 3.80 -4.15 16.86
C SER A 190 2.36 -4.41 16.38
N PHE A 191 1.90 -3.65 15.40
CA PHE A 191 0.57 -3.69 14.84
C PHE A 191 0.55 -4.19 13.39
N ARG A 192 1.65 -4.12 12.63
CA ARG A 192 1.60 -4.45 11.20
C ARG A 192 1.55 -5.96 10.96
N GLU A 193 0.60 -6.41 10.15
CA GLU A 193 0.48 -7.81 9.75
C GLU A 193 1.44 -8.18 8.61
N THR A 194 1.84 -9.46 8.55
CA THR A 194 2.62 -9.98 7.42
C THR A 194 1.77 -9.98 6.15
N ALA A 195 2.30 -9.38 5.09
CA ALA A 195 1.66 -9.39 3.79
C ALA A 195 2.10 -10.61 2.97
N TYR A 196 1.13 -11.32 2.40
CA TYR A 196 1.34 -12.47 1.52
C TYR A 196 1.03 -12.08 0.08
N PHE A 197 1.93 -12.42 -0.85
CA PHE A 197 1.74 -12.23 -2.28
C PHE A 197 1.84 -13.57 -2.98
N GLN A 198 0.80 -13.93 -3.73
CA GLN A 198 0.73 -15.18 -4.47
C GLN A 198 0.93 -14.94 -5.97
N LEU A 199 1.92 -15.61 -6.52
CA LEU A 199 2.38 -15.47 -7.89
C LEU A 199 2.31 -16.81 -8.62
N THR A 200 1.85 -16.81 -9.86
CA THR A 200 1.94 -17.97 -10.75
C THR A 200 3.10 -17.76 -11.71
N LEU A 201 3.95 -18.77 -11.86
CA LEU A 201 5.01 -18.80 -12.86
C LEU A 201 4.47 -19.51 -14.11
N ASP A 202 4.34 -18.75 -15.21
CA ASP A 202 3.83 -19.24 -16.50
C ASP A 202 4.85 -20.09 -17.25
#